data_AF-A0AA40DSG5-F1
#
_entry.id   AF-A0AA40DSG5-F1
#
_cell.length_a   1.000
_cell.length_b   1.000
_cell.length_c   1.000
_cell.angle_alpha   90.00
_cell.angle_beta   90.00
_cell.angle_gamma   90.00
#
_symmetry.space_group_name_H-M   'P 1'
#
loop_
_entity.id
_entity.type
_entity.pdbx_description
1 polymer ?
#
loop_
_entity_poly.entity_id
_entity_poly.type
_entity_poly.pdbx_seq_one_letter_code
_entity_poly.pdbx_strand_id
1 'polypeptide(L)'
;VPLWNWPITPAGARLLLQTKDNEESCCLDSFDRSTVLHCIDGRFGDLYPGSTPTTTRLWLGSLKSSHEIPNPHPRTLQDNIRRQTLELILISHNDELVSPATTNPKKVSFWSRQFHPAPYKLLSIMGWLLWTATVIVSLGAALYAAGAYLMLLPLSGLAVQYGHGGKPRKLLDGRITEHKRTVVATNSLNSNSWWLFYGGSTIVNSLLNKPLIRTGHVEQRFAIVILQLLIIGQWGLAVGSCAMQDWNAIIISLWLAFCAFSSAYIYPARLGVRDWLELDCNLHVKKITATLSSRRSLLGAVVYLNPDTHVKADARNWMNPILAPGEERTKWEAALLKYIEDGSKFFFSALALL
;
A
#
# COMPACT_ATOMS: atom_id res chain seq x y z
N VAL A 1 -9.69 -0.42 -11.26
CA VAL A 1 -10.12 -1.74 -11.80
C VAL A 1 -10.97 -1.46 -13.03
N PRO A 2 -10.69 -2.05 -14.19
CA PRO A 2 -11.50 -1.85 -15.41
C PRO A 2 -12.95 -2.30 -15.20
N LEU A 3 -13.93 -1.60 -15.79
CA LEU A 3 -15.36 -1.88 -15.57
C LEU A 3 -15.81 -3.28 -16.06
N TRP A 4 -15.12 -3.86 -17.04
CA TRP A 4 -15.39 -5.23 -17.50
C TRP A 4 -14.97 -6.32 -16.49
N ASN A 5 -14.16 -5.98 -15.47
CA ASN A 5 -13.63 -6.90 -14.46
C ASN A 5 -14.27 -6.69 -13.08
N TRP A 6 -15.60 -6.81 -13.01
CA TRP A 6 -16.37 -6.68 -11.77
C TRP A 6 -17.28 -7.88 -11.44
N PRO A 7 -16.76 -9.12 -11.46
CA PRO A 7 -17.48 -10.21 -10.82
C PRO A 7 -17.40 -10.04 -9.30
N ILE A 8 -18.55 -9.87 -8.65
CA ILE A 8 -18.58 -9.63 -7.21
C ILE A 8 -18.68 -10.97 -6.48
N THR A 9 -17.59 -11.36 -5.81
CA THR A 9 -17.57 -12.57 -4.97
C THR A 9 -18.42 -12.39 -3.71
N PRO A 10 -18.81 -13.47 -2.99
CA PRO A 10 -19.59 -13.31 -1.75
C PRO A 10 -18.81 -12.52 -0.68
N ALA A 11 -17.48 -12.68 -0.64
CA ALA A 11 -16.61 -11.88 0.21
C ALA A 11 -16.60 -10.41 -0.22
N GLY A 12 -16.54 -10.13 -1.52
CA GLY A 12 -16.64 -8.77 -2.07
C GLY A 12 -18.00 -8.13 -1.80
N ALA A 13 -19.10 -8.89 -1.92
CA ALA A 13 -20.45 -8.43 -1.61
C ALA A 13 -20.57 -8.01 -0.13
N ARG A 14 -20.07 -8.82 0.79
CA ARG A 14 -20.03 -8.47 2.23
C ARG A 14 -19.20 -7.20 2.50
N LEU A 15 -18.14 -6.98 1.71
CA LEU A 15 -17.32 -5.78 1.81
C LEU A 15 -18.08 -4.54 1.34
N LEU A 16 -18.69 -4.62 0.15
CA LEU A 16 -19.32 -3.50 -0.54
C LEU A 16 -20.72 -3.15 -0.01
N LEU A 17 -21.42 -4.11 0.59
CA LEU A 17 -22.77 -3.90 1.13
C LEU A 17 -22.77 -3.52 2.62
N GLN A 18 -21.58 -3.33 3.20
CA GLN A 18 -21.48 -2.95 4.60
C GLN A 18 -21.95 -1.51 4.78
N THR A 19 -22.91 -1.29 5.69
CA THR A 19 -23.51 0.01 6.00
C THR A 19 -22.69 0.86 6.97
N LYS A 20 -21.52 0.38 7.41
CA LYS A 20 -20.63 1.19 8.26
C LYS A 20 -20.09 2.35 7.44
N ASP A 21 -20.18 3.53 8.03
CA ASP A 21 -19.70 4.75 7.39
C ASP A 21 -18.18 4.66 7.14
N ASN A 22 -17.80 4.58 5.86
CA ASN A 22 -16.42 4.45 5.40
C ASN A 22 -15.90 5.80 4.86
N GLU A 23 -16.48 6.92 5.30
CA GLU A 23 -16.02 8.25 4.92
C GLU A 23 -14.54 8.44 5.25
N GLU A 24 -14.13 8.08 6.47
CA GLU A 24 -12.77 8.33 6.96
C GLU A 24 -11.77 7.23 6.59
N SER A 25 -12.15 5.95 6.64
CA SER A 25 -11.23 4.82 6.43
C SER A 25 -11.45 4.12 5.09
N CYS A 26 -10.36 3.58 4.51
CA CYS A 26 -10.47 2.68 3.37
C CYS A 26 -11.12 1.35 3.81
N CYS A 27 -11.97 0.74 2.98
CA CYS A 27 -12.76 -0.44 3.35
C CYS A 27 -11.92 -1.65 3.81
N LEU A 28 -10.66 -1.74 3.39
CA LEU A 28 -9.70 -2.79 3.77
C LEU A 28 -8.84 -2.43 4.99
N ASP A 29 -8.84 -1.15 5.37
CA ASP A 29 -8.08 -0.59 6.50
C ASP A 29 -8.97 -0.42 7.75
N SER A 30 -10.24 -0.79 7.69
CA SER A 30 -11.14 -0.79 8.83
C SER A 30 -10.63 -1.71 9.93
N PHE A 31 -10.73 -1.27 11.20
CA PHE A 31 -10.24 -1.98 12.38
C PHE A 31 -10.66 -3.46 12.46
N ASP A 32 -11.89 -3.79 12.06
CA ASP A 32 -12.44 -5.16 12.12
C ASP A 32 -11.83 -6.13 11.08
N ARG A 33 -11.10 -5.61 10.08
CA ARG A 33 -10.66 -6.38 8.90
C ARG A 33 -9.15 -6.44 8.73
N SER A 34 -8.44 -5.46 9.25
CA SER A 34 -6.99 -5.38 9.15
C SER A 34 -6.34 -5.77 10.46
N THR A 35 -5.26 -6.55 10.39
CA THR A 35 -4.38 -6.70 11.55
C THR A 35 -3.74 -5.35 11.88
N VAL A 36 -3.70 -5.00 13.16
CA VAL A 36 -3.14 -3.73 13.62
C VAL A 36 -1.70 -3.60 13.14
N LEU A 37 -1.36 -2.43 12.60
CA LEU A 37 0.01 -2.04 12.29
C LEU A 37 0.44 -1.08 13.40
N HIS A 38 1.39 -1.49 14.24
CA HIS A 38 1.90 -0.61 15.30
C HIS A 38 2.89 0.37 14.69
N CYS A 39 2.64 1.66 14.85
CA CYS A 39 3.52 2.74 14.46
C CYS A 39 4.11 3.38 15.71
N ILE A 40 5.42 3.60 15.71
CA ILE A 40 6.16 4.28 16.76
C ILE A 40 6.86 5.47 16.14
N ASP A 41 6.58 6.65 16.66
CA ASP A 41 7.26 7.85 16.23
C ASP A 41 8.70 7.89 16.77
N GLY A 42 9.69 8.01 15.88
CA GLY A 42 11.09 8.13 16.27
C GLY A 42 11.40 9.42 17.04
N ARG A 43 10.55 10.45 16.93
CA ARG A 43 10.79 11.74 17.61
C ARG A 43 10.19 11.82 19.01
N PHE A 44 8.88 11.59 19.12
CA PHE A 44 8.15 11.71 20.39
C PHE A 44 8.03 10.40 21.15
N GLY A 45 8.18 9.27 20.46
CA GLY A 45 8.00 7.94 21.04
C GLY A 45 6.56 7.49 21.21
N ASP A 46 5.62 8.24 20.63
CA ASP A 46 4.21 7.86 20.63
C ASP A 46 4.01 6.54 19.88
N LEU A 47 3.34 5.60 20.55
CA LEU A 47 2.89 4.34 19.98
C LEU A 47 1.42 4.47 19.60
N TYR A 48 1.11 4.32 18.32
CA TYR A 48 -0.26 4.44 17.80
C TYR A 48 -0.55 3.36 16.74
N PRO A 49 -1.81 2.97 16.55
CA PRO A 49 -2.19 2.12 15.43
C PRO A 49 -2.11 2.92 14.12
N GLY A 50 -1.55 2.31 13.08
CA GLY A 50 -1.54 2.88 11.74
C GLY A 50 -2.95 3.03 11.19
N SER A 51 -3.20 4.14 10.51
CA SER A 51 -4.48 4.50 9.88
C SER A 51 -4.77 3.73 8.58
N THR A 52 -3.74 3.18 7.93
CA THR A 52 -3.83 2.49 6.64
C THR A 52 -3.08 1.15 6.62
N PRO A 53 -3.34 0.25 7.59
CA PRO A 53 -2.51 -0.93 7.83
C PRO A 53 -2.45 -1.92 6.65
N THR A 54 -3.57 -2.20 5.99
CA THR A 54 -3.64 -3.11 4.84
C THR A 54 -3.05 -2.45 3.59
N THR A 55 -3.40 -1.20 3.34
CA THR A 55 -2.85 -0.42 2.21
C THR A 55 -1.33 -0.32 2.31
N THR A 56 -0.79 -0.02 3.51
CA THR A 56 0.65 0.03 3.76
C THR A 56 1.31 -1.32 3.47
N ARG A 57 0.73 -2.44 3.91
CA ARG A 57 1.28 -3.78 3.61
C ARG A 57 1.25 -4.14 2.13
N LEU A 58 0.14 -3.87 1.45
CA LEU A 58 0.01 -4.11 0.00
C LEU A 58 1.07 -3.34 -0.78
N TRP A 59 1.29 -2.08 -0.41
CA TRP A 59 2.35 -1.27 -0.97
C TRP A 59 3.73 -1.81 -0.64
N LEU A 60 4.06 -2.09 0.62
CA LEU A 60 5.37 -2.62 1.00
C LEU A 60 5.70 -3.95 0.30
N GLY A 61 4.69 -4.80 0.08
CA GLY A 61 4.81 -6.04 -0.68
C GLY A 61 4.95 -5.85 -2.20
N SER A 62 4.65 -4.65 -2.73
CA SER A 62 4.88 -4.29 -4.14
C SER A 62 6.31 -3.80 -4.40
N LEU A 63 6.99 -3.30 -3.35
CA LEU A 63 8.33 -2.75 -3.46
C LEU A 63 9.37 -3.86 -3.59
N LYS A 64 10.20 -3.76 -4.62
CA LYS A 64 11.42 -4.55 -4.73
C LYS A 64 12.50 -3.90 -3.88
N SER A 65 13.27 -4.72 -3.16
CA SER A 65 14.45 -4.24 -2.45
C SER A 65 15.44 -3.69 -3.48
N SER A 66 15.78 -2.42 -3.36
CA SER A 66 16.80 -1.81 -4.23
C SER A 66 18.20 -2.23 -3.82
N HIS A 67 18.42 -2.42 -2.51
CA HIS A 67 19.67 -2.91 -1.96
C HIS A 67 19.38 -3.85 -0.80
N GLU A 68 20.06 -4.99 -0.81
CA GLU A 68 20.06 -5.93 0.31
C GLU A 68 21.43 -5.88 0.98
N ILE A 69 21.43 -5.60 2.28
CA ILE A 69 22.65 -5.58 3.10
C ILE A 69 22.70 -6.92 3.84
N PRO A 70 23.53 -7.87 3.37
CA PRO A 70 23.68 -9.15 4.05
C PRO A 70 24.45 -8.95 5.35
N ASN A 71 24.12 -9.78 6.35
CA ASN A 71 24.92 -9.87 7.57
C ASN A 71 25.89 -11.05 7.46
N PRO A 72 27.20 -10.80 7.27
CA PRO A 72 28.19 -11.87 7.13
C PRO A 72 28.51 -12.58 8.45
N HIS A 73 27.87 -12.19 9.57
CA HIS A 73 28.19 -12.76 10.86
C HIS A 73 27.96 -14.29 10.87
N PRO A 74 28.91 -15.12 11.36
CA PRO A 74 28.82 -16.58 11.27
C PRO A 74 27.56 -17.16 11.93
N ARG A 75 27.10 -16.54 13.03
CA ARG A 75 25.84 -16.94 13.69
C ARG A 75 24.61 -16.79 12.79
N THR A 76 24.58 -15.81 11.89
CA THR A 76 23.42 -15.63 10.99
C THR A 76 23.27 -16.76 9.98
N LEU A 77 24.34 -17.53 9.72
CA LEU A 77 24.32 -18.71 8.83
C LEU A 77 23.68 -19.95 9.48
N GLN A 78 23.44 -19.95 10.79
CA GLN A 78 22.73 -21.05 11.45
C GLN A 78 21.22 -20.89 11.25
N ASP A 79 20.55 -21.94 10.77
CA ASP A 79 19.12 -21.92 10.46
C ASP A 79 18.21 -21.78 11.69
N ASN A 80 18.72 -22.11 12.89
CA ASN A 80 17.97 -22.08 14.14
C ASN A 80 17.94 -20.71 14.83
N ILE A 81 18.58 -19.67 14.27
CA ILE A 81 18.64 -18.35 14.91
C ILE A 81 17.54 -17.44 14.38
N ARG A 82 16.86 -16.79 15.33
CA ARG A 82 15.83 -15.78 15.10
C ARG A 82 16.41 -14.52 14.42
N ARG A 83 16.50 -14.53 13.09
CA ARG A 83 16.98 -13.40 12.27
C ARG A 83 16.06 -12.19 12.45
N GLN A 84 16.66 -11.00 12.53
CA GLN A 84 15.94 -9.73 12.54
C GLN A 84 16.08 -9.08 11.16
N THR A 85 15.01 -8.53 10.63
CA THR A 85 14.99 -7.86 9.32
C THR A 85 14.51 -6.43 9.52
N LEU A 86 15.34 -5.47 9.13
CA LEU A 86 15.01 -4.06 9.10
C LEU A 86 14.87 -3.63 7.64
N GLU A 87 13.68 -3.20 7.26
CA GLU A 87 13.40 -2.63 5.94
C GLU A 87 13.32 -1.11 6.06
N LEU A 88 14.34 -0.41 5.56
CA LEU A 88 14.35 1.04 5.46
C LEU A 88 13.60 1.48 4.21
N ILE A 89 12.54 2.26 4.42
CA ILE A 89 11.67 2.79 3.38
C ILE A 89 11.92 4.29 3.28
N LEU A 90 12.69 4.69 2.28
CA LEU A 90 13.00 6.08 1.98
C LEU A 90 11.88 6.64 1.10
N ILE A 91 11.18 7.66 1.60
CA ILE A 91 10.10 8.33 0.88
C ILE A 91 10.53 9.77 0.56
N SER A 92 10.48 10.11 -0.72
CA SER A 92 10.75 11.47 -1.22
C SER A 92 9.66 11.88 -2.22
N HIS A 93 9.42 13.18 -2.36
CA HIS A 93 8.56 13.67 -3.43
C HIS A 93 9.34 13.63 -4.75
N ASN A 94 8.69 13.32 -5.88
CA ASN A 94 9.37 13.33 -7.19
C ASN A 94 9.96 14.72 -7.51
N ASP A 95 9.31 15.79 -7.04
CA ASP A 95 9.77 17.16 -7.27
C ASP A 95 11.08 17.49 -6.52
N GLU A 96 11.41 16.77 -5.44
CA GLU A 96 12.69 16.95 -4.72
C GLU A 96 13.89 16.36 -5.49
N LEU A 97 13.66 15.41 -6.41
CA LEU A 97 14.72 14.76 -7.18
C LEU A 97 15.19 15.57 -8.40
N VAL A 98 14.41 16.58 -8.78
CA VAL A 98 14.79 17.51 -9.86
C VAL A 98 15.56 18.66 -9.21
N SER A 99 16.90 18.62 -9.32
CA SER A 99 17.81 19.63 -8.76
C SER A 99 17.31 21.07 -8.98
N PRO A 100 17.46 21.98 -7.99
CA PRO A 100 16.99 23.36 -8.04
C PRO A 100 17.74 24.28 -9.05
N ALA A 101 18.60 23.73 -9.91
CA ALA A 101 19.49 24.50 -10.79
C ALA A 101 18.84 24.98 -12.10
N THR A 102 17.59 24.64 -12.40
CA THR A 102 16.89 25.12 -13.61
C THR A 102 15.66 25.94 -13.25
N THR A 103 15.89 27.23 -13.05
CA THR A 103 14.91 28.29 -12.90
C THR A 103 14.07 28.47 -14.16
N ASN A 104 13.04 27.64 -14.32
CA ASN A 104 11.85 27.99 -15.09
C ASN A 104 10.64 27.21 -14.55
N PRO A 105 9.87 27.78 -13.59
CA PRO A 105 8.64 27.18 -13.08
C PRO A 105 7.50 27.37 -14.10
N LYS A 106 7.68 26.91 -15.33
CA LYS A 106 6.67 27.00 -16.39
C LYS A 106 6.18 25.61 -16.78
N LYS A 107 4.95 25.32 -16.33
CA LYS A 107 4.03 24.32 -16.87
C LYS A 107 4.60 22.91 -16.98
N VAL A 108 4.98 22.30 -15.84
CA VAL A 108 4.88 20.83 -15.75
C VAL A 108 3.39 20.51 -15.87
N SER A 109 3.02 20.02 -17.05
CA SER A 109 1.63 20.04 -17.48
C SER A 109 0.76 19.20 -16.55
N PHE A 110 -0.37 19.77 -16.15
CA PHE A 110 -1.47 19.07 -15.48
C PHE A 110 -1.91 17.79 -16.23
N TRP A 111 -1.53 17.69 -17.51
CA TRP A 111 -1.80 16.57 -18.41
C TRP A 111 -0.94 15.33 -18.15
N SER A 112 0.23 15.42 -17.49
CA SER A 112 1.05 14.24 -17.20
C SER A 112 0.58 13.41 -16.01
N ARG A 113 -0.30 13.97 -15.15
CA ARG A 113 -0.72 13.34 -13.88
C ARG A 113 -1.79 12.26 -13.99
N GLN A 114 -2.29 11.96 -15.19
CA GLN A 114 -3.37 10.98 -15.40
C GLN A 114 -3.00 9.80 -16.29
N PHE A 115 -1.73 9.65 -16.64
CA PHE A 115 -1.34 8.50 -17.44
C PHE A 115 -1.21 7.28 -16.55
N HIS A 116 -2.27 6.47 -16.52
CA HIS A 116 -2.18 5.09 -16.06
C HIS A 116 -1.00 4.36 -16.73
N PRO A 117 -0.37 3.41 -16.03
CA PRO A 117 0.76 2.69 -16.59
C PRO A 117 0.33 1.93 -17.84
N ALA A 118 1.25 1.81 -18.80
CA ALA A 118 1.05 1.06 -20.04
C ALA A 118 0.42 -0.34 -19.85
N PRO A 119 0.86 -1.18 -18.88
CA PRO A 119 0.23 -2.49 -18.65
C PRO A 119 -1.25 -2.39 -18.27
N TYR A 120 -1.63 -1.41 -17.45
CA TYR A 120 -3.04 -1.20 -17.09
C TYR A 120 -3.87 -0.80 -18.30
N LYS A 121 -3.37 0.14 -19.12
CA LYS A 121 -4.07 0.59 -20.33
C LYS A 121 -4.25 -0.55 -21.33
N LEU A 122 -3.19 -1.31 -21.58
CA LEU A 122 -3.23 -2.46 -22.48
C LEU A 122 -4.24 -3.51 -21.99
N LEU A 123 -4.18 -3.87 -20.71
CA LEU A 123 -5.13 -4.81 -20.09
C LEU A 123 -6.56 -4.28 -20.21
N SER A 124 -6.78 -2.99 -19.94
CA SER A 124 -8.10 -2.38 -20.04
C SER A 124 -8.65 -2.42 -21.47
N ILE A 125 -7.85 -2.05 -22.48
CA ILE A 125 -8.24 -2.09 -23.89
C ILE A 125 -8.53 -3.52 -24.34
N MET A 126 -7.61 -4.45 -24.06
CA MET A 126 -7.75 -5.86 -24.44
C MET A 126 -8.99 -6.48 -23.79
N GLY A 127 -9.24 -6.20 -22.51
CA GLY A 127 -10.41 -6.71 -21.82
C GLY A 127 -11.73 -6.13 -22.33
N TRP A 128 -11.76 -4.86 -22.75
CA TRP A 128 -12.94 -4.29 -23.40
C TRP A 128 -13.20 -4.92 -24.78
N LEU A 129 -12.16 -5.09 -25.60
CA LEU A 129 -12.29 -5.75 -26.90
C LEU A 129 -12.80 -7.19 -26.73
N LEU A 130 -12.20 -7.95 -25.81
CA LEU A 130 -12.61 -9.32 -25.54
C LEU A 130 -14.04 -9.37 -25.01
N TRP A 131 -14.40 -8.48 -24.07
CA TRP A 131 -15.75 -8.39 -23.54
C TRP A 131 -16.78 -8.10 -24.64
N THR A 132 -16.51 -7.12 -25.51
CA THR A 132 -17.42 -6.79 -26.63
C THR A 132 -17.59 -7.97 -27.57
N ALA A 133 -16.51 -8.67 -27.91
CA ALA A 133 -16.56 -9.85 -28.76
C ALA A 133 -17.37 -10.98 -28.10
N THR A 134 -17.13 -11.26 -26.81
CA THR A 134 -17.87 -12.30 -26.08
C THR A 134 -19.37 -11.97 -25.97
N VAL A 135 -19.74 -10.70 -25.75
CA VAL A 135 -21.15 -10.28 -25.74
C VAL A 135 -21.80 -10.47 -27.11
N ILE A 136 -21.16 -10.02 -28.19
CA ILE A 136 -21.68 -10.17 -29.56
C ILE A 136 -21.87 -11.65 -29.92
N VAL A 137 -20.86 -12.49 -29.64
CA VAL A 137 -20.93 -13.94 -29.88
C VAL A 137 -22.03 -14.58 -29.04
N SER A 138 -22.17 -14.20 -27.77
CA SER A 138 -23.21 -14.75 -26.89
C SER A 138 -24.60 -14.41 -27.41
N LEU A 139 -24.84 -13.16 -27.82
CA LEU A 139 -26.13 -12.74 -28.36
C LEU A 139 -26.42 -13.39 -29.72
N GLY A 140 -25.42 -13.49 -30.61
CA GLY A 140 -25.56 -14.13 -31.92
C GLY A 140 -25.83 -15.64 -31.83
N ALA A 141 -25.28 -16.31 -30.81
CA ALA A 141 -25.51 -17.72 -30.52
C ALA A 141 -26.75 -17.99 -29.63
N ALA A 142 -27.58 -16.97 -29.37
CA ALA A 142 -28.74 -17.04 -28.47
C ALA A 142 -28.43 -17.49 -27.02
N LEU A 143 -27.19 -17.24 -26.56
CA LEU A 143 -26.74 -17.44 -25.17
C LEU A 143 -27.09 -16.23 -24.30
N TYR A 144 -28.39 -15.99 -24.13
CA TYR A 144 -28.89 -14.78 -23.49
C TYR A 144 -28.51 -14.66 -22.01
N ALA A 145 -28.40 -15.77 -21.26
CA ALA A 145 -28.02 -15.74 -19.85
C ALA A 145 -26.55 -15.29 -19.68
N ALA A 146 -25.64 -15.79 -20.51
CA ALA A 146 -24.26 -15.35 -20.56
C ALA A 146 -24.15 -13.88 -21.00
N GLY A 147 -24.88 -13.48 -22.04
CA GLY A 147 -24.95 -12.09 -22.49
C GLY A 147 -25.43 -11.14 -21.38
N ALA A 148 -26.50 -11.49 -20.69
CA ALA A 148 -27.02 -10.71 -19.55
C ALA A 148 -26.00 -10.64 -18.41
N TYR A 149 -25.37 -11.76 -18.06
CA TYR A 149 -24.32 -11.80 -17.03
C TYR A 149 -23.15 -10.86 -17.36
N LEU A 150 -22.68 -10.88 -18.61
CA LEU A 150 -21.59 -10.02 -19.07
C LEU A 150 -21.95 -8.54 -19.00
N MET A 151 -23.21 -8.18 -19.26
CA MET A 151 -23.72 -6.80 -19.11
C MET A 151 -23.81 -6.35 -17.65
N LEU A 152 -24.08 -7.27 -16.71
CA LEU A 152 -24.11 -6.95 -15.28
C LEU A 152 -22.73 -6.54 -14.74
N LEU A 153 -21.62 -6.95 -15.35
CA LEU A 153 -20.28 -6.62 -14.87
C LEU A 153 -19.97 -5.11 -14.94
N PRO A 154 -20.03 -4.42 -16.10
CA PRO A 154 -19.80 -2.98 -16.16
C PRO A 154 -20.84 -2.19 -15.35
N LEU A 155 -22.10 -2.65 -15.30
CA LEU A 155 -23.13 -2.03 -14.46
C LEU A 155 -22.77 -2.11 -12.96
N SER A 156 -22.28 -3.26 -12.49
CA SER A 156 -21.78 -3.42 -11.12
C SER A 156 -20.59 -2.51 -10.86
N GLY A 157 -19.63 -2.41 -11.79
CA GLY A 157 -18.51 -1.50 -11.68
C GLY A 157 -18.95 -0.03 -11.55
N LEU A 158 -19.94 0.39 -12.34
CA LEU A 158 -20.51 1.74 -12.26
C LEU A 158 -21.26 1.99 -10.95
N ALA A 159 -22.07 1.02 -10.49
CA ALA A 159 -22.76 1.11 -9.21
C ALA A 159 -21.78 1.22 -8.04
N VAL A 160 -20.69 0.43 -8.08
CA VAL A 160 -19.60 0.54 -7.09
C VAL A 160 -18.90 1.89 -7.20
N GLN A 161 -18.58 2.37 -8.40
CA GLN A 161 -17.96 3.68 -8.59
C GLN A 161 -18.84 4.83 -8.05
N TYR A 162 -20.16 4.74 -8.20
CA TYR A 162 -21.10 5.74 -7.70
C TYR A 162 -21.27 5.66 -6.17
N GLY A 163 -21.41 4.45 -5.60
CA GLY A 163 -21.59 4.25 -4.15
C GLY A 163 -20.30 4.28 -3.32
N HIS A 164 -19.16 3.88 -3.89
CA HIS A 164 -17.85 3.76 -3.20
C HIS A 164 -16.79 4.73 -3.76
N GLY A 165 -17.14 5.53 -4.76
CA GLY A 165 -16.25 6.53 -5.36
C GLY A 165 -15.35 5.88 -6.40
N GLY A 166 -15.17 6.56 -7.54
CA GLY A 166 -14.29 6.08 -8.62
C GLY A 166 -12.88 6.63 -8.59
N LYS A 167 -12.61 7.60 -7.71
CA LYS A 167 -11.35 8.32 -7.67
C LYS A 167 -10.43 7.77 -6.58
N PRO A 168 -9.12 7.74 -6.83
CA PRO A 168 -8.15 7.38 -5.80
C PRO A 168 -8.28 8.31 -4.59
N ARG A 169 -8.08 7.75 -3.41
CA ARG A 169 -8.00 8.55 -2.17
C ARG A 169 -6.72 9.39 -2.18
N LYS A 170 -6.73 10.52 -1.48
CA LYS A 170 -5.57 11.43 -1.40
C LYS A 170 -4.99 11.45 0.00
N LEU A 171 -3.69 11.74 0.06
CA LEU A 171 -3.00 12.08 1.31
C LEU A 171 -3.57 13.41 1.85
N LEU A 172 -3.76 13.50 3.18
CA LEU A 172 -4.33 14.69 3.81
C LEU A 172 -3.43 15.91 3.67
N ASP A 173 -2.13 15.76 3.92
CA ASP A 173 -1.17 16.86 3.76
C ASP A 173 -0.17 16.54 2.64
N GLY A 174 -0.42 17.09 1.46
CA GLY A 174 0.53 17.05 0.33
C GLY A 174 1.61 18.14 0.37
N ARG A 175 1.70 18.91 1.47
CA ARG A 175 2.69 20.00 1.59
C ARG A 175 4.08 19.42 1.83
N ILE A 176 5.05 19.85 1.04
CA ILE A 176 6.46 19.51 1.21
C ILE A 176 6.97 20.22 2.47
N THR A 177 7.53 19.44 3.40
CA THR A 177 8.23 19.97 4.58
C THR A 177 9.67 19.52 4.55
N GLU A 178 10.61 20.43 4.79
CA GLU A 178 12.04 20.12 4.88
C GLU A 178 12.36 19.20 6.05
N HIS A 179 11.56 19.23 7.12
CA HIS A 179 11.76 18.39 8.29
C HIS A 179 11.58 16.91 7.93
N LYS A 180 12.69 16.16 8.01
CA LYS A 180 12.70 14.70 7.87
C LYS A 180 12.35 14.06 9.21
N ARG A 181 11.54 13.00 9.17
CA ARG A 181 11.05 12.25 10.33
C ARG A 181 11.23 10.75 10.10
N THR A 182 11.41 10.01 11.18
CA THR A 182 11.35 8.56 11.17
C THR A 182 10.14 8.01 11.91
N VAL A 183 9.51 6.98 11.35
CA VAL A 183 8.44 6.22 12.02
C VAL A 183 8.75 4.75 11.82
N VAL A 184 8.80 4.01 12.92
CA VAL A 184 8.92 2.55 12.90
C VAL A 184 7.52 1.96 12.80
N ALA A 185 7.27 1.11 11.82
CA ALA A 185 6.04 0.33 11.72
C ALA A 185 6.33 -1.17 11.85
N THR A 186 5.48 -1.88 12.57
CA THR A 186 5.61 -3.33 12.73
C THR A 186 4.28 -4.00 13.04
N ASN A 187 4.11 -5.27 12.63
CA ASN A 187 2.90 -6.04 12.93
C ASN A 187 2.77 -6.38 14.43
N SER A 188 3.88 -6.40 15.15
CA SER A 188 3.93 -6.67 16.58
C SER A 188 5.20 -6.04 17.15
N LEU A 189 5.14 -5.48 18.35
CA LEU A 189 6.33 -5.01 19.05
C LEU A 189 7.39 -6.11 19.18
N ASN A 190 6.98 -7.38 19.23
CA ASN A 190 7.88 -8.54 19.25
C ASN A 190 8.15 -9.13 17.87
N SER A 191 7.80 -8.48 16.76
CA SER A 191 8.08 -8.98 15.40
C SER A 191 9.58 -8.98 15.09
N ASN A 192 10.00 -9.90 14.21
CA ASN A 192 11.35 -9.93 13.64
C ASN A 192 11.54 -8.96 12.47
N SER A 193 10.45 -8.57 11.83
CA SER A 193 10.46 -7.70 10.65
C SER A 193 9.89 -6.34 11.01
N TRP A 194 10.71 -5.31 10.80
CA TRP A 194 10.45 -3.93 11.14
C TRP A 194 10.59 -3.07 9.89
N TRP A 195 9.64 -2.17 9.68
CA TRP A 195 9.67 -1.19 8.61
C TRP A 195 10.04 0.16 9.20
N LEU A 196 11.16 0.74 8.77
CA LEU A 196 11.57 2.08 9.19
C LEU A 196 11.25 3.04 8.05
N PHE A 197 10.22 3.84 8.22
CA PHE A 197 9.87 4.90 7.28
C PHE A 197 10.71 6.12 7.57
N TYR A 198 11.40 6.62 6.54
CA TYR A 198 12.22 7.83 6.60
C TYR A 198 11.82 8.76 5.45
N GLY A 199 11.46 10.01 5.74
CA GLY A 199 11.05 10.96 4.72
C GLY A 199 10.53 12.27 5.29
N GLY A 200 9.89 13.09 4.45
CA GLY A 200 9.25 14.34 4.89
C GLY A 200 8.15 14.06 5.93
N SER A 201 8.15 14.83 7.01
CA SER A 201 7.27 14.59 8.17
C SER A 201 5.78 14.55 7.81
N THR A 202 5.31 15.43 6.93
CA THR A 202 3.93 15.47 6.45
C THR A 202 3.54 14.24 5.65
N ILE A 203 4.43 13.75 4.79
CA ILE A 203 4.19 12.59 3.93
C ILE A 203 4.11 11.32 4.78
N VAL A 204 5.12 11.08 5.63
CA VAL A 204 5.16 9.92 6.51
C VAL A 204 3.95 9.90 7.44
N ASN A 205 3.60 11.06 8.01
CA ASN A 205 2.43 11.19 8.88
C ASN A 205 1.11 11.02 8.10
N SER A 206 1.02 11.52 6.87
CA SER A 206 -0.17 11.35 6.03
C SER A 206 -0.37 9.91 5.55
N LEU A 207 0.71 9.14 5.45
CA LEU A 207 0.65 7.75 5.03
C LEU A 207 0.28 6.82 6.19
N LEU A 208 0.90 7.04 7.37
CA LEU A 208 0.80 6.11 8.49
C LEU A 208 -0.17 6.55 9.57
N ASN A 209 -0.22 7.84 9.90
CA ASN A 209 -0.96 8.34 11.06
C ASN A 209 -2.33 8.91 10.68
N LYS A 210 -2.43 9.57 9.51
CA LYS A 210 -3.67 10.24 9.08
C LYS A 210 -4.46 9.38 8.08
N PRO A 211 -5.80 9.36 8.19
CA PRO A 211 -6.63 8.64 7.24
C PRO A 211 -6.51 9.20 5.81
N LEU A 212 -6.69 8.32 4.82
CA LEU A 212 -6.74 8.70 3.41
C LEU A 212 -8.10 9.31 3.08
N ILE A 213 -8.12 10.53 2.56
CA ILE A 213 -9.36 11.23 2.28
C ILE A 213 -9.96 10.74 0.97
N ARG A 214 -11.26 10.45 1.01
CA ARG A 214 -12.05 10.16 -0.17
C ARG A 214 -12.25 11.41 -1.02
N THR A 215 -12.03 11.30 -2.33
CA THR A 215 -12.28 12.41 -3.25
C THR A 215 -13.63 12.24 -3.96
N GLY A 216 -14.57 13.13 -3.67
CA GLY A 216 -15.88 13.19 -4.34
C GLY A 216 -17.07 12.94 -3.41
N HIS A 217 -18.24 13.39 -3.87
CA HIS A 217 -19.51 13.16 -3.21
C HIS A 217 -20.08 11.78 -3.55
N VAL A 218 -20.88 11.23 -2.64
CA VAL A 218 -21.25 9.83 -2.67
C VAL A 218 -22.69 9.67 -2.21
N GLU A 219 -23.53 9.13 -3.06
CA GLU A 219 -24.89 8.75 -2.71
C GLU A 219 -24.97 7.25 -2.40
N GLN A 220 -24.68 6.90 -1.14
CA GLN A 220 -24.52 5.48 -0.76
C GLN A 220 -25.84 4.71 -0.79
N ARG A 221 -26.95 5.30 -0.33
CA ARG A 221 -28.19 4.56 -0.06
C ARG A 221 -28.78 3.91 -1.32
N PHE A 222 -28.93 4.68 -2.39
CA PHE A 222 -29.49 4.18 -3.65
C PHE A 222 -28.52 3.25 -4.37
N ALA A 223 -27.22 3.59 -4.36
CA ALA A 223 -26.17 2.78 -4.94
C ALA A 223 -26.10 1.37 -4.32
N ILE A 224 -26.29 1.26 -2.99
CA ILE A 224 -26.28 -0.02 -2.28
C ILE A 224 -27.45 -0.90 -2.75
N VAL A 225 -28.65 -0.36 -2.89
CA VAL A 225 -29.82 -1.14 -3.36
C VAL A 225 -29.61 -1.64 -4.79
N ILE A 226 -29.13 -0.78 -5.68
CA ILE A 226 -28.77 -1.18 -7.05
C ILE A 226 -27.72 -2.29 -7.00
N LEU A 227 -26.66 -2.09 -6.21
CA LEU A 227 -25.58 -3.05 -6.09
C LEU A 227 -26.06 -4.41 -5.57
N GLN A 228 -26.99 -4.44 -4.61
CA GLN A 228 -27.62 -5.68 -4.14
C GLN A 228 -28.35 -6.41 -5.28
N LEU A 229 -29.17 -5.71 -6.04
CA LEU A 229 -29.90 -6.28 -7.18
C LEU A 229 -28.93 -6.83 -8.25
N LEU A 230 -27.86 -6.08 -8.55
CA LEU A 230 -26.84 -6.52 -9.51
C LEU A 230 -26.08 -7.76 -9.01
N ILE A 231 -25.71 -7.82 -7.73
CA ILE A 231 -25.03 -8.98 -7.13
C ILE A 231 -25.96 -10.20 -7.17
N ILE A 232 -27.23 -10.06 -6.76
CA ILE A 232 -28.21 -11.14 -6.80
C ILE A 232 -28.40 -11.61 -8.25
N GLY A 233 -28.48 -10.68 -9.21
CA GLY A 233 -28.55 -11.00 -10.64
C GLY A 233 -27.33 -11.76 -11.15
N GLN A 234 -26.11 -11.33 -10.81
CA GLN A 234 -24.87 -12.01 -11.21
C GLN A 234 -24.86 -13.46 -10.70
N TRP A 235 -25.13 -13.66 -9.41
CA TRP A 235 -25.13 -15.01 -8.80
C TRP A 235 -26.30 -15.87 -9.27
N GLY A 236 -27.49 -15.28 -9.44
CA GLY A 236 -28.67 -15.96 -9.94
C GLY A 236 -28.47 -16.50 -11.36
N LEU A 237 -27.89 -15.68 -12.25
CA LEU A 237 -27.56 -16.11 -13.62
C LEU A 237 -26.45 -17.17 -13.61
N ALA A 238 -25.38 -16.99 -12.83
CA ALA A 238 -24.29 -17.96 -12.77
C ALA A 238 -24.77 -19.34 -12.27
N VAL A 239 -25.51 -19.37 -11.16
CA VAL A 239 -26.05 -20.62 -10.58
C VAL A 239 -27.11 -21.23 -11.50
N GLY A 240 -28.00 -20.41 -12.06
CA GLY A 240 -29.03 -20.86 -13.00
C GLY A 240 -28.44 -21.53 -14.24
N SER A 241 -27.43 -20.90 -14.85
CA SER A 241 -26.71 -21.48 -15.99
C SER A 241 -25.97 -22.77 -15.60
N CYS A 242 -25.30 -22.81 -14.44
CA CYS A 242 -24.66 -24.04 -13.95
C CYS A 242 -25.68 -25.18 -13.74
N ALA A 243 -26.88 -24.88 -13.25
CA ALA A 243 -27.94 -25.87 -13.06
C ALA A 243 -28.50 -26.40 -14.38
N MET A 244 -28.60 -25.53 -15.41
CA MET A 244 -29.04 -25.90 -16.75
C MET A 244 -27.96 -26.68 -17.54
N GLN A 245 -26.71 -26.67 -17.09
CA GLN A 245 -25.57 -27.35 -17.74
C GLN A 245 -25.41 -26.99 -19.22
N ASP A 246 -25.73 -25.75 -19.58
CA ASP A 246 -25.71 -25.28 -20.95
C ASP A 246 -24.40 -24.55 -21.30
N TRP A 247 -24.31 -24.10 -22.55
CA TRP A 247 -23.16 -23.31 -23.03
C TRP A 247 -23.03 -21.96 -22.32
N ASN A 248 -24.09 -21.41 -21.70
CA ASN A 248 -24.00 -20.18 -20.94
C ASN A 248 -23.07 -20.35 -19.73
N ALA A 249 -23.15 -21.50 -19.04
CA ALA A 249 -22.30 -21.79 -17.89
C ALA A 249 -20.81 -21.78 -18.25
N ILE A 250 -20.47 -22.31 -19.43
CA ILE A 250 -19.09 -22.36 -19.94
C ILE A 250 -18.58 -20.93 -20.17
N ILE A 251 -19.35 -20.09 -20.87
CA ILE A 251 -18.96 -18.70 -21.15
C ILE A 251 -18.80 -17.89 -19.85
N ILE A 252 -19.76 -18.00 -18.92
CA ILE A 252 -19.70 -17.31 -17.63
C ILE A 252 -18.46 -17.76 -16.83
N SER A 253 -18.20 -19.07 -16.77
CA SER A 253 -17.07 -19.63 -16.04
C SER A 253 -15.72 -19.22 -16.64
N LEU A 254 -15.59 -19.23 -17.97
CA LEU A 254 -14.39 -18.77 -18.65
C LEU A 254 -14.14 -17.28 -18.40
N TRP A 255 -15.19 -16.46 -18.43
CA TRP A 255 -15.05 -15.03 -18.15
C TRP A 255 -14.66 -14.77 -16.68
N LEU A 256 -15.24 -15.50 -15.74
CA LEU A 256 -14.88 -15.47 -14.33
C LEU A 256 -13.40 -15.86 -14.12
N ALA A 257 -12.95 -16.93 -14.76
CA ALA A 257 -11.56 -17.36 -14.72
C ALA A 257 -10.63 -16.30 -15.32
N PHE A 258 -11.01 -15.68 -16.44
CA PHE A 258 -10.26 -14.59 -17.04
C PHE A 258 -10.15 -13.36 -16.12
N CYS A 259 -11.24 -12.97 -15.46
CA CYS A 259 -11.28 -11.89 -14.49
C CYS A 259 -10.38 -12.18 -13.26
N ALA A 260 -10.49 -13.39 -12.71
CA ALA A 260 -9.66 -13.85 -11.60
C ALA A 260 -8.17 -13.89 -11.98
N PHE A 261 -7.85 -14.45 -13.15
CA PHE A 261 -6.48 -14.50 -13.66
C PHE A 261 -5.90 -13.10 -13.88
N SER A 262 -6.67 -12.21 -14.51
CA SER A 262 -6.26 -10.83 -14.77
C SER A 262 -5.98 -10.05 -13.49
N SER A 263 -6.84 -10.20 -12.48
CA SER A 263 -6.71 -9.52 -11.20
C SER A 263 -5.67 -10.14 -10.25
N ALA A 264 -5.37 -11.44 -10.37
CA ALA A 264 -4.38 -12.09 -9.53
C ALA A 264 -2.94 -11.99 -10.10
N TYR A 265 -2.79 -12.09 -11.42
CA TYR A 265 -1.48 -12.26 -12.06
C TYR A 265 -1.08 -11.08 -12.94
N ILE A 266 -1.99 -10.54 -13.77
CA ILE A 266 -1.64 -9.48 -14.73
C ILE A 266 -1.52 -8.13 -14.03
N TYR A 267 -2.55 -7.74 -13.28
CA TYR A 267 -2.58 -6.46 -12.57
C TYR A 267 -3.09 -6.64 -11.14
N PRO A 268 -2.28 -7.27 -10.26
CA PRO A 268 -2.64 -7.45 -8.86
C PRO A 268 -2.75 -6.15 -8.09
N ALA A 269 -3.55 -6.16 -7.02
CA ALA A 269 -3.80 -5.00 -6.16
C ALA A 269 -2.51 -4.31 -5.69
N ARG A 270 -1.44 -5.06 -5.44
CA ARG A 270 -0.11 -4.52 -5.08
C ARG A 270 0.45 -3.55 -6.12
N LEU A 271 0.25 -3.82 -7.42
CA LEU A 271 0.64 -2.90 -8.49
C LEU A 271 -0.25 -1.66 -8.50
N GLY A 272 -1.56 -1.84 -8.30
CA GLY A 272 -2.49 -0.73 -8.20
C GLY A 272 -2.15 0.25 -7.07
N VAL A 273 -1.77 -0.23 -5.89
CA VAL A 273 -1.35 0.63 -4.76
C VAL A 273 -0.02 1.32 -5.06
N ARG A 274 0.93 0.63 -5.70
CA ARG A 274 2.19 1.22 -6.15
C ARG A 274 1.95 2.37 -7.12
N ASP A 275 1.16 2.12 -8.16
CA ASP A 275 0.84 3.09 -9.18
C ASP A 275 0.08 4.28 -8.59
N TRP A 276 -0.80 4.04 -7.62
CA TRP A 276 -1.47 5.11 -6.86
C TRP A 276 -0.46 6.01 -6.12
N LEU A 277 0.55 5.44 -5.45
CA LEU A 277 1.56 6.24 -4.75
C LEU A 277 2.45 7.03 -5.71
N GLU A 278 2.90 6.39 -6.80
CA GLU A 278 3.80 7.01 -7.77
C GLU A 278 3.07 8.08 -8.61
N LEU A 279 1.85 7.79 -9.09
CA LEU A 279 1.12 8.64 -10.05
C LEU A 279 0.18 9.63 -9.38
N ASP A 280 -0.63 9.18 -8.41
CA ASP A 280 -1.63 10.05 -7.77
C ASP A 280 -1.04 10.83 -6.59
N CYS A 281 -0.14 10.21 -5.82
CA CYS A 281 0.52 10.85 -4.67
C CYS A 281 1.87 11.49 -5.02
N ASN A 282 2.41 11.25 -6.21
CA ASN A 282 3.70 11.78 -6.68
C ASN A 282 4.88 11.45 -5.75
N LEU A 283 4.88 10.26 -5.16
CA LEU A 283 5.91 9.81 -4.22
C LEU A 283 6.88 8.86 -4.91
N HIS A 284 8.17 9.10 -4.70
CA HIS A 284 9.23 8.16 -5.00
C HIS A 284 9.60 7.38 -3.73
N VAL A 285 9.75 6.08 -3.87
CA VAL A 285 10.00 5.18 -2.75
C VAL A 285 11.17 4.28 -3.05
N LYS A 286 12.17 4.27 -2.17
CA LYS A 286 13.29 3.33 -2.23
C LYS A 286 13.27 2.42 -1.00
N LYS A 287 13.34 1.11 -1.23
CA LYS A 287 13.38 0.09 -0.17
C LYS A 287 14.81 -0.45 -0.04
N ILE A 288 15.35 -0.44 1.17
CA ILE A 288 16.63 -1.07 1.51
C ILE A 288 16.36 -2.09 2.60
N THR A 289 16.77 -3.33 2.38
CA THR A 289 16.58 -4.41 3.36
C THR A 289 17.90 -4.77 4.02
N ALA A 290 17.96 -4.72 5.34
CA ALA A 290 19.10 -5.13 6.13
C ALA A 290 18.74 -6.31 7.03
N THR A 291 19.59 -7.33 7.04
CA THR A 291 19.47 -8.45 7.98
C THR A 291 20.37 -8.19 9.18
N LEU A 292 19.88 -8.46 10.38
CA LEU A 292 20.55 -8.13 11.63
C LEU A 292 20.54 -9.36 12.55
N SER A 293 21.64 -9.52 13.31
CA SER A 293 21.88 -10.70 14.13
C SER A 293 21.07 -10.71 15.42
N SER A 294 20.69 -9.53 15.93
CA SER A 294 20.02 -9.42 17.22
C SER A 294 19.05 -8.25 17.26
N ARG A 295 18.16 -8.28 18.26
CA ARG A 295 17.23 -7.18 18.52
C ARG A 295 17.92 -5.88 18.90
N ARG A 296 19.00 -5.95 19.70
CA ARG A 296 19.81 -4.78 20.07
C ARG A 296 20.48 -4.16 18.84
N SER A 297 20.96 -4.98 17.90
CA SER A 297 21.51 -4.50 16.63
C SER A 297 20.44 -3.81 15.77
N LEU A 298 19.23 -4.34 15.74
CA LEU A 298 18.08 -3.72 15.07
C LEU A 298 17.74 -2.35 15.66
N LEU A 299 17.61 -2.26 16.97
CA LEU A 299 17.33 -0.99 17.64
C LEU A 299 18.48 0.01 17.46
N GLY A 300 19.73 -0.46 17.55
CA GLY A 300 20.90 0.38 17.30
C GLY A 300 20.93 0.95 15.88
N ALA A 301 20.57 0.15 14.88
CA ALA A 301 20.45 0.62 13.51
C ALA A 301 19.34 1.68 13.35
N VAL A 302 18.19 1.50 14.01
CA VAL A 302 17.11 2.52 14.01
C VAL A 302 17.56 3.81 14.69
N VAL A 303 18.25 3.73 15.83
CA VAL A 303 18.82 4.90 16.52
C VAL A 303 19.78 5.66 15.62
N TYR A 304 20.66 4.94 14.91
CA TYR A 304 21.60 5.55 13.96
C TYR A 304 20.91 6.24 12.78
N LEU A 305 19.84 5.65 12.26
CA LEU A 305 19.10 6.18 11.12
C LEU A 305 18.10 7.29 11.49
N ASN A 306 17.79 7.46 12.77
CA ASN A 306 16.84 8.47 13.23
C ASN A 306 17.50 9.85 13.29
N PRO A 307 17.06 10.84 12.48
CA PRO A 307 17.68 12.16 12.45
C PRO A 307 17.47 12.94 13.77
N ASP A 308 16.42 12.62 14.53
CA ASP A 308 16.15 13.29 15.80
C ASP A 308 17.06 12.83 16.95
N THR A 309 17.78 11.70 16.79
CA THR A 309 18.68 11.12 17.82
C THR A 309 19.71 12.13 18.32
N HIS A 310 20.25 12.97 17.44
CA HIS A 310 21.27 13.96 17.77
C HIS A 310 20.70 15.30 18.24
N VAL A 311 19.41 15.54 18.00
CA VAL A 311 18.79 16.86 18.21
C VAL A 311 18.14 16.96 19.59
N LYS A 312 17.59 15.86 20.11
CA LYS A 312 16.88 15.84 21.39
C LYS A 312 17.35 14.71 22.29
N ALA A 313 17.64 15.02 23.55
CA ALA A 313 17.95 14.02 24.57
C ALA A 313 16.86 12.95 24.73
N ASP A 314 15.61 13.36 24.52
CA ASP A 314 14.39 12.55 24.61
C ASP A 314 14.06 11.75 23.35
N ALA A 315 14.82 11.90 22.25
CA ALA A 315 14.60 11.19 20.98
C ALA A 315 14.86 9.66 21.07
N ARG A 316 15.06 9.14 22.28
CA ARG A 316 15.21 7.70 22.60
C ARG A 316 13.98 7.14 23.32
N ASN A 317 13.02 7.98 23.70
CA ASN A 317 11.81 7.56 24.41
C ASN A 317 10.94 6.62 23.58
N TRP A 318 11.07 6.65 22.25
CA TRP A 318 10.42 5.70 21.35
C TRP A 318 10.80 4.23 21.60
N MET A 319 11.93 3.97 22.25
CA MET A 319 12.32 2.61 22.63
C MET A 319 11.63 2.12 23.90
N ASN A 320 11.03 3.00 24.71
CA ASN A 320 10.45 2.65 26.02
C ASN A 320 9.36 1.56 25.94
N PRO A 321 8.46 1.54 24.93
CA PRO A 321 7.47 0.47 24.78
C PRO A 321 8.09 -0.89 24.41
N ILE A 322 9.36 -0.93 23.98
CA ILE A 322 10.04 -2.13 23.48
C ILE A 322 11.05 -2.65 24.50
N LEU A 323 11.83 -1.75 25.09
CA LEU A 323 12.84 -2.02 26.09
C LEU A 323 12.57 -1.12 27.29
N ALA A 324 12.21 -1.72 28.43
CA ALA A 324 12.03 -0.96 29.66
C ALA A 324 13.31 -0.19 30.04
N PRO A 325 13.19 1.01 30.64
CA PRO A 325 14.34 1.74 31.16
C PRO A 325 15.04 0.92 32.26
N GLY A 326 16.37 0.89 32.22
CA GLY A 326 17.18 0.13 33.17
C GLY A 326 18.66 0.48 33.04
N GLU A 327 19.48 0.06 34.02
CA GLU A 327 20.90 0.39 34.06
C GLU A 327 21.65 -0.19 32.84
N GLU A 328 21.38 -1.45 32.49
CA GLU A 328 21.98 -2.08 31.30
C GLU A 328 21.63 -1.34 30.00
N ARG A 329 20.35 -0.93 29.86
CA ARG A 329 19.88 -0.19 28.69
C ARG A 329 20.62 1.14 28.61
N THR A 330 20.74 1.85 29.72
CA THR A 330 21.42 3.15 29.79
C THR A 330 22.90 3.02 29.41
N LYS A 331 23.60 1.99 29.92
CA LYS A 331 24.99 1.69 29.54
C LYS A 331 25.12 1.38 28.05
N TRP A 332 24.21 0.58 27.50
CA TRP A 332 24.19 0.25 26.07
C TRP A 332 23.91 1.47 25.20
N GLU A 333 22.93 2.31 25.55
CA GLU A 333 22.62 3.54 24.81
C GLU A 333 23.80 4.53 24.82
N ALA A 334 24.46 4.71 25.96
CA ALA A 334 25.64 5.56 26.08
C ALA A 334 26.79 5.04 25.21
N ALA A 335 27.05 3.73 25.22
CA ALA A 335 28.08 3.11 24.38
C ALA A 335 27.74 3.23 22.89
N LEU A 336 26.46 3.04 22.52
CA LEU A 336 25.99 3.20 21.15
C LEU A 336 26.16 4.64 20.66
N LEU A 337 25.75 5.63 21.44
CA LEU A 337 25.89 7.04 21.06
C LEU A 337 27.35 7.43 20.88
N LYS A 338 28.21 7.03 21.82
CA LYS A 338 29.65 7.24 21.69
C LYS A 338 30.20 6.62 20.41
N TYR A 339 29.79 5.39 20.09
CA TYR A 339 30.19 4.73 18.84
C TYR A 339 29.70 5.49 17.59
N ILE A 340 28.47 6.00 17.61
CA ILE A 340 27.90 6.78 16.50
C ILE A 340 28.66 8.11 16.35
N GLU A 341 28.94 8.80 17.44
CA GLU A 341 29.70 10.06 17.44
C GLU A 341 31.13 9.85 16.92
N ASP A 342 31.80 8.80 17.38
CA ASP A 342 33.17 8.48 16.94
C ASP A 342 33.22 8.00 15.48
N GLY A 343 32.23 7.21 15.06
CA GLY A 343 32.10 6.72 13.68
C GLY A 343 31.66 7.78 12.67
N SER A 344 30.81 8.73 13.08
CA SER A 344 30.35 9.85 12.24
C SER A 344 31.50 10.78 11.84
N LYS A 345 32.48 11.00 12.72
CA LYS A 345 33.71 11.74 12.42
C LYS A 345 34.52 11.10 11.29
N PHE A 346 34.49 9.77 11.19
CA PHE A 346 35.15 9.02 10.12
C PHE A 346 34.38 9.07 8.80
N PHE A 347 33.04 9.01 8.85
CA PHE A 347 32.19 8.97 7.64
C PHE A 347 32.06 10.35 6.96
N PHE A 348 31.96 11.45 7.72
CA PHE A 348 31.93 12.81 7.14
C PHE A 348 33.26 13.19 6.46
N SER A 349 34.40 12.65 6.94
CA SER A 349 35.69 12.82 6.25
C SER A 349 35.76 12.05 4.92
N ALA A 350 35.06 10.92 4.81
CA ALA A 350 35.02 10.11 3.60
C ALA A 350 34.01 10.60 2.56
N LEU A 351 32.91 11.22 2.98
CA LEU A 351 31.88 11.77 2.11
C LEU A 351 32.19 13.18 1.61
N ALA A 352 33.10 13.92 2.27
CA ALA A 352 33.67 15.16 1.76
C ALA A 352 34.76 14.96 0.70
N LEU A 353 35.16 13.70 0.45
CA LEU A 353 36.14 13.28 -0.57
C LEU A 353 35.48 12.70 -1.84
N LEU A 354 34.15 12.62 -1.86
CA LEU A 354 33.30 12.30 -3.02
C LEU A 354 32.51 13.55 -3.43
#